data_AF-A0A1B6CQK2-F1
#
_entry.id   AF-A0A1B6CQK2-F1
#
_cell.length_a   1.000
_cell.length_b   1.000
_cell.length_c   1.000
_cell.angle_alpha   90.00
_cell.angle_beta   90.00
_cell.angle_gamma   90.00
#
_symmetry.space_group_name_H-M   'P 1'
#
loop_
_entity.id
_entity.type
_entity.pdbx_description
1 polymer ?
#
loop_
_entity_poly.entity_id
_entity_poly.type
_entity_poly.pdbx_seq_one_letter_code
_entity_poly.pdbx_strand_id
1 'polypeptide(L)'
;MSEQYYIAVKASLHSTDSSVFGLDPVEIAALLKRFPNSQSPIFNGILLKGSPIQVINALSELGYKVVCSSGESEIVWTLRRDILIPEFSRKSHRSESARVANTEVEKKPLRTSKSMLATPTIKLN
;
A
#
# COMPACT_ATOMS: atom_id res chain seq x y z
N MET A 1 -21.30 3.92 2.97
CA MET A 1 -20.74 4.10 1.60
C MET A 1 -19.85 2.90 1.32
N SER A 2 -19.92 2.29 0.14
CA SER A 2 -19.09 1.13 -0.22
C SER A 2 -17.94 1.55 -1.12
N GLU A 3 -16.74 1.05 -0.85
CA GLU A 3 -15.57 1.21 -1.72
C GLU A 3 -15.37 -0.07 -2.54
N GLN A 4 -14.91 0.08 -3.78
CA GLN A 4 -14.64 -1.04 -4.66
C GLN A 4 -13.14 -1.35 -4.62
N TYR A 5 -12.82 -2.60 -4.30
CA TYR A 5 -11.45 -3.10 -4.26
C TYR A 5 -11.25 -4.14 -5.35
N TYR A 6 -10.19 -3.98 -6.15
CA TYR A 6 -9.94 -4.78 -7.34
C TYR A 6 -8.62 -5.53 -7.23
N ILE A 7 -8.62 -6.78 -7.68
CA ILE A 7 -7.44 -7.63 -7.77
C ILE A 7 -7.36 -8.28 -9.16
N ALA A 8 -6.19 -8.80 -9.49
CA ALA A 8 -5.99 -9.57 -10.72
C ALA A 8 -5.43 -10.96 -10.39
N VAL A 9 -5.98 -11.99 -11.02
CA VAL A 9 -5.43 -13.34 -11.05
C VAL A 9 -4.95 -13.63 -12.46
N LYS A 10 -3.71 -14.03 -12.63
CA LYS A 10 -3.12 -14.39 -13.93
C LYS A 10 -2.67 -15.85 -13.90
N ALA A 11 -3.16 -16.66 -14.82
CA ALA A 11 -2.71 -18.05 -15.00
C ALA A 11 -3.16 -18.62 -16.37
N SER A 12 -2.62 -19.78 -16.74
CA SER A 12 -3.23 -20.64 -17.75
C SER A 12 -4.25 -21.57 -17.09
N LEU A 13 -5.35 -21.93 -17.80
CA LEU A 13 -6.30 -22.94 -17.33
C LEU A 13 -5.66 -24.32 -17.11
N HIS A 14 -4.55 -24.60 -17.80
CA HIS A 14 -3.78 -25.83 -17.66
C HIS A 14 -2.70 -25.75 -16.58
N SER A 15 -2.48 -24.57 -15.96
CA SER A 15 -1.44 -24.41 -14.96
C SER A 15 -1.87 -24.93 -13.58
N THR A 16 -0.89 -25.40 -12.83
CA THR A 16 -1.02 -25.75 -11.41
C THR A 16 -0.67 -24.59 -10.47
N ASP A 17 -0.31 -23.44 -11.03
CA ASP A 17 -0.03 -22.23 -10.27
C ASP A 17 -0.68 -20.98 -10.88
N SER A 18 -0.90 -19.99 -10.03
CA SER A 18 -1.57 -18.74 -10.38
C SER A 18 -0.87 -17.56 -9.71
N SER A 19 -0.65 -16.49 -10.45
CA SER A 19 -0.16 -15.23 -9.91
C SER A 19 -1.33 -14.35 -9.48
N VAL A 20 -1.27 -13.76 -8.28
CA VAL A 20 -2.30 -12.86 -7.78
C VAL A 20 -1.69 -11.51 -7.41
N PHE A 21 -2.36 -10.43 -7.80
CA PHE A 21 -1.89 -9.06 -7.66
C PHE A 21 -2.92 -8.18 -6.96
N GLY A 22 -2.43 -7.22 -6.17
CA GLY A 22 -3.27 -6.20 -5.54
C GLY A 22 -4.00 -6.65 -4.28
N LEU A 23 -3.57 -7.73 -3.62
CA LEU A 23 -4.12 -8.16 -2.33
C LEU A 23 -3.50 -7.39 -1.15
N ASP A 24 -4.27 -7.23 -0.08
CA ASP A 24 -3.77 -6.72 1.21
C ASP A 24 -2.85 -7.75 1.90
N PRO A 25 -1.82 -7.33 2.67
CA PRO A 25 -0.95 -8.24 3.41
C PRO A 25 -1.67 -9.28 4.29
N VAL A 26 -2.81 -8.95 4.88
CA VAL A 26 -3.60 -9.89 5.69
C VAL A 26 -4.20 -11.00 4.82
N GLU A 27 -4.70 -10.65 3.65
CA GLU A 27 -5.28 -11.58 2.68
C GLU A 27 -4.20 -12.47 2.06
N ILE A 28 -3.03 -11.89 1.76
CA ILE A 28 -1.84 -12.62 1.32
C ILE A 28 -1.48 -13.69 2.35
N ALA A 29 -1.34 -13.32 3.62
CA ALA A 29 -0.99 -14.26 4.68
C ALA A 29 -2.02 -15.39 4.84
N ALA A 30 -3.31 -15.10 4.67
CA ALA A 30 -4.36 -16.11 4.70
C ALA A 30 -4.28 -17.08 3.51
N LEU A 31 -4.06 -16.56 2.30
CA LEU A 31 -3.93 -17.38 1.09
C LEU A 31 -2.68 -18.25 1.10
N LEU A 32 -1.53 -17.72 1.55
CA LEU A 32 -0.28 -18.50 1.65
C LEU A 32 -0.42 -19.69 2.61
N LYS A 33 -1.26 -19.59 3.64
CA LYS A 33 -1.57 -20.74 4.53
C LYS A 33 -2.43 -21.79 3.83
N ARG A 34 -3.33 -21.37 2.93
CA ARG A 34 -4.23 -22.27 2.19
C ARG A 34 -3.53 -23.00 1.05
N PHE A 35 -2.56 -22.35 0.42
CA PHE A 35 -1.79 -22.90 -0.70
C PHE A 35 -0.32 -23.11 -0.29
N PRO A 36 0.04 -24.30 0.26
CA PRO A 36 1.41 -24.56 0.67
C PRO A 36 2.38 -24.48 -0.52
N ASN A 37 3.66 -24.15 -0.27
CA ASN A 37 4.71 -23.96 -1.28
C ASN A 37 4.53 -22.76 -2.23
N SER A 38 3.60 -21.86 -1.91
CA SER A 38 3.43 -20.58 -2.60
C SER A 38 4.57 -19.61 -2.28
N GLN A 39 4.87 -18.69 -3.20
CA GLN A 39 5.97 -17.73 -3.07
C GLN A 39 5.43 -16.30 -2.96
N SER A 40 6.02 -15.51 -2.07
CA SER A 40 5.72 -14.09 -1.90
C SER A 40 6.98 -13.35 -1.45
N PRO A 41 7.30 -12.17 -2.02
CA PRO A 41 6.64 -11.54 -3.18
C PRO A 41 7.20 -12.04 -4.52
N ILE A 42 6.34 -12.11 -5.55
CA ILE A 42 6.76 -12.07 -6.97
C ILE A 42 6.30 -10.74 -7.55
N PHE A 43 7.21 -9.92 -8.09
CA PHE A 43 6.96 -8.60 -8.71
C PHE A 43 5.51 -8.05 -8.58
N ASN A 44 5.23 -7.27 -7.53
CA ASN A 44 3.92 -6.66 -7.20
C ASN A 44 2.75 -7.63 -6.92
N GLY A 45 3.02 -8.90 -6.63
CA GLY A 45 2.03 -9.93 -6.34
C GLY A 45 2.61 -11.15 -5.61
N ILE A 46 1.87 -12.25 -5.66
CA ILE A 46 2.21 -13.54 -5.06
C ILE A 46 1.98 -14.67 -6.05
N LEU A 47 2.77 -15.75 -5.95
CA LEU A 47 2.62 -16.95 -6.76
C LEU A 47 2.00 -18.03 -5.89
N LEU A 48 0.74 -18.37 -6.16
CA LEU A 48 0.03 -19.42 -5.46
C LEU A 48 0.21 -20.76 -6.19
N LYS A 49 0.57 -21.81 -5.44
CA LYS A 49 0.58 -23.19 -5.95
C LYS A 49 -0.82 -23.80 -5.92
N GLY A 50 -1.70 -23.23 -6.75
CA GLY A 50 -3.05 -23.72 -7.02
C GLY A 50 -3.49 -23.37 -8.42
N SER A 51 -4.34 -24.21 -9.00
CA SER A 51 -4.93 -23.94 -10.32
C SER A 51 -5.80 -22.68 -10.28
N PRO A 52 -6.00 -21.97 -11.41
CA PRO A 52 -6.77 -20.72 -11.43
C PRO A 52 -8.16 -20.87 -10.81
N ILE A 53 -8.84 -22.00 -11.05
CA ILE A 53 -10.18 -22.26 -10.50
C ILE A 53 -10.14 -22.40 -8.98
N GLN A 54 -9.14 -23.09 -8.42
CA GLN A 54 -8.98 -23.20 -6.96
C GLN A 54 -8.73 -21.84 -6.31
N VAL A 55 -7.88 -21.02 -6.94
CA VAL A 55 -7.56 -19.67 -6.46
C VAL A 55 -8.76 -18.74 -6.55
N ILE A 56 -9.49 -18.74 -7.66
CA ILE A 56 -10.71 -17.94 -7.84
C ILE A 56 -11.79 -18.34 -6.82
N ASN A 57 -11.96 -19.64 -6.56
CA ASN A 57 -12.90 -20.11 -5.54
C ASN A 57 -12.51 -19.62 -4.13
N ALA A 58 -11.22 -19.72 -3.78
CA ALA A 58 -10.72 -19.23 -2.49
C ALA A 58 -10.92 -17.71 -2.34
N LEU A 59 -10.69 -16.94 -3.40
CA LEU A 59 -10.95 -15.50 -3.42
C LEU A 59 -12.45 -15.18 -3.33
N SER A 60 -13.30 -16.03 -3.90
CA SER A 60 -14.76 -15.87 -3.83
C SER A 60 -15.28 -16.00 -2.40
N GLU A 61 -14.68 -16.88 -1.59
CA GLU A 61 -14.97 -16.97 -0.15
C GLU A 61 -14.60 -15.71 0.63
N LEU A 62 -13.61 -14.93 0.14
CA LEU A 62 -13.24 -13.62 0.68
C LEU A 62 -14.13 -12.47 0.17
N GLY A 63 -15.16 -12.78 -0.64
CA GLY A 63 -16.12 -11.82 -1.17
C GLY A 63 -15.77 -11.25 -2.54
N TYR A 64 -14.68 -11.70 -3.18
CA TYR A 64 -14.32 -11.28 -4.52
C TYR A 64 -15.23 -11.93 -5.58
N LYS A 65 -15.55 -11.20 -6.65
CA LYS A 65 -16.31 -11.71 -7.79
C LYS A 65 -15.58 -11.40 -9.08
N VAL A 66 -15.51 -12.36 -10.00
CA VAL A 66 -14.96 -12.14 -11.34
C VAL A 66 -15.83 -11.13 -12.07
N VAL A 67 -15.23 -10.05 -12.57
CA VAL A 67 -15.93 -9.00 -13.33
C VAL A 67 -15.49 -8.93 -14.78
N CYS A 68 -14.28 -9.38 -15.10
CA CYS A 68 -13.84 -9.57 -16.48
C CYS A 68 -12.73 -10.62 -16.57
N SER A 69 -12.53 -11.13 -17.77
CA SER A 69 -11.41 -11.99 -18.13
C SER A 69 -10.85 -11.58 -19.49
N SER A 70 -9.53 -11.66 -19.66
CA SER A 70 -8.86 -11.36 -20.93
C SER A 70 -7.61 -12.23 -21.09
N GLY A 71 -7.36 -12.71 -22.31
CA GLY A 71 -6.20 -13.53 -22.66
C GLY A 71 -6.56 -14.81 -23.42
N GLU A 72 -5.55 -15.47 -23.99
CA GLU A 72 -5.68 -16.74 -24.72
C GLU A 72 -5.01 -17.88 -23.94
N SER A 73 -3.68 -18.01 -24.03
CA SER A 73 -2.91 -19.06 -23.34
C SER A 73 -2.71 -18.76 -21.85
N GLU A 74 -2.43 -17.49 -21.54
CA GLU A 74 -2.48 -16.94 -20.19
C GLU A 74 -3.66 -15.99 -20.11
N ILE A 75 -4.51 -16.20 -19.11
CA ILE A 75 -5.71 -15.43 -18.88
C ILE A 75 -5.52 -14.62 -17.60
N VAL A 76 -5.95 -13.36 -17.66
CA VAL A 76 -6.09 -12.49 -16.50
C VAL A 76 -7.57 -12.39 -16.17
N TRP A 77 -7.93 -12.76 -14.95
CA TRP A 77 -9.24 -12.50 -14.36
C TRP A 77 -9.13 -11.29 -13.43
N THR A 78 -9.93 -10.26 -13.69
CA THR A 78 -10.11 -9.16 -12.74
C THR A 78 -11.25 -9.52 -11.81
N LEU A 79 -10.99 -9.46 -10.50
CA LEU A 79 -12.00 -9.67 -9.47
C LEU A 79 -12.22 -8.39 -8.68
N ARG A 80 -13.46 -8.19 -8.24
CA ARG A 80 -13.91 -7.04 -7.45
C ARG A 80 -14.55 -7.49 -6.15
N ARG A 81 -14.27 -6.79 -5.04
CA ARG A 81 -15.00 -6.88 -3.77
C ARG A 81 -15.53 -5.51 -3.38
N ASP A 82 -16.75 -5.46 -2.86
CA ASP A 82 -17.32 -4.26 -2.25
C ASP A 82 -17.00 -4.27 -0.75
N ILE A 83 -16.30 -3.25 -0.27
CA ILE A 83 -15.96 -3.06 1.15
C ILE A 83 -16.91 -2.05 1.76
N LEU A 84 -17.63 -2.45 2.81
CA LEU A 84 -18.49 -1.54 3.56
C LEU A 84 -17.62 -0.65 4.45
N ILE A 85 -17.61 0.66 4.19
CA ILE A 85 -16.96 1.62 5.09
C ILE A 85 -17.93 1.97 6.22
N PRO A 86 -17.62 1.63 7.49
CA PRO A 86 -18.41 2.08 8.62
C PRO A 86 -18.28 3.60 8.78
N GLU A 87 -19.39 4.30 9.01
CA GLU A 87 -19.40 5.78 9.07
C GLU A 87 -18.50 6.38 10.17
N PHE A 88 -18.05 5.58 11.14
CA PHE A 88 -17.20 6.01 12.26
C PHE A 88 -15.75 6.35 11.89
N SER A 89 -15.26 5.97 10.70
CA SER A 89 -13.85 6.23 10.31
C SER A 89 -13.56 7.71 9.94
N ARG A 90 -14.60 8.55 9.73
CA ARG A 90 -14.40 9.96 9.31
C ARG A 90 -13.81 10.90 10.36
N LYS A 91 -13.75 10.52 11.64
CA LYS A 91 -13.32 11.47 12.70
C LYS A 91 -11.82 11.71 12.78
N SER A 92 -10.96 10.89 12.15
CA SER A 92 -9.49 11.07 12.25
C SER A 92 -8.92 12.11 11.27
N HIS A 93 -9.49 12.27 10.07
CA HIS A 93 -8.91 13.16 9.06
C HIS A 93 -9.24 14.65 9.20
N ARG A 94 -10.25 15.03 10.00
CA ARG A 94 -10.59 16.47 10.19
C ARG A 94 -9.75 17.15 11.28
N SER A 95 -9.08 16.38 12.14
CA SER A 95 -8.28 16.91 13.25
C SER A 95 -6.83 17.23 12.91
N GLU A 96 -6.29 16.73 11.80
CA GLU A 96 -4.90 16.99 11.40
C GLU A 96 -4.76 18.34 10.68
N SER A 97 -5.70 18.70 9.81
CA SER A 97 -5.68 19.97 9.06
C SER A 97 -5.88 21.22 9.96
N ALA A 98 -6.47 21.04 11.15
CA ALA A 98 -6.64 22.12 12.13
C ALA A 98 -5.39 22.34 12.99
N ARG A 99 -4.47 21.37 13.06
CA ARG A 99 -3.23 21.49 13.86
C ARG A 99 -2.10 22.17 13.09
N VAL A 100 -2.08 22.09 11.76
CA VAL A 100 -1.01 22.68 10.92
C VAL A 100 -1.14 24.21 10.79
N ALA A 101 -2.30 24.79 11.07
CA ALA A 101 -2.53 26.23 10.96
C ALA A 101 -2.02 27.07 12.15
N ASN A 102 -1.56 26.47 13.25
CA ASN A 102 -1.24 27.19 14.50
C ASN A 102 0.26 27.21 14.87
N THR A 103 1.17 26.82 13.97
CA THR A 103 2.63 26.76 14.28
C THR A 103 3.47 27.85 13.64
N GLU A 104 2.87 28.84 12.98
CA GLU A 104 3.58 30.07 12.57
C GLU A 104 3.18 31.21 13.50
N VAL A 105 3.98 31.47 14.54
CA VAL A 105 4.37 32.80 15.08
C VAL A 105 5.07 32.56 16.43
N GLU A 106 6.42 32.49 16.43
CA GLU A 106 7.27 33.12 17.47
C GLU A 106 8.75 33.10 17.02
N LYS A 107 9.18 34.05 16.18
CA LYS A 107 10.61 34.36 16.01
C LYS A 107 10.99 35.47 17.00
N LYS A 108 11.64 35.11 18.11
CA LYS A 108 12.31 36.07 19.02
C LYS A 108 13.65 36.54 18.41
N PRO A 109 14.01 37.84 18.48
CA PRO A 109 15.28 38.34 17.97
C PRO A 109 16.44 38.15 18.97
N LEU A 110 17.59 37.66 18.47
CA LEU A 110 18.86 37.55 19.20
C LEU A 110 19.48 38.96 19.43
N ARG A 111 19.69 39.33 20.69
CA ARG A 111 20.54 40.46 21.11
C ARG A 111 21.99 40.01 21.22
N THR A 112 22.89 40.60 20.43
CA THR A 112 24.34 40.52 20.64
C THR A 112 24.86 41.81 21.26
N SER A 113 25.41 41.70 22.47
CA SER A 113 26.02 42.78 23.23
C SER A 113 27.48 43.01 22.81
N LYS A 114 27.86 44.28 22.66
CA LYS A 114 29.21 44.79 22.34
C LYS A 114 30.24 44.55 23.46
N SER A 115 31.50 44.31 23.07
CA SER A 115 32.73 44.59 23.84
C SER A 115 33.90 44.65 22.83
N MET A 116 34.28 45.83 22.32
CA MET A 116 35.39 46.73 22.72
C MET A 116 36.82 46.26 22.39
N LEU A 117 37.35 46.85 21.30
CA LEU A 117 38.74 47.26 20.91
C LEU A 117 39.98 46.45 21.35
N ALA A 118 40.80 46.03 20.37
CA ALA A 118 42.06 46.68 19.97
C ALA A 118 42.82 45.92 18.83
N THR A 119 43.33 46.65 17.84
CA THR A 119 44.37 46.26 16.84
C THR A 119 45.78 46.36 17.47
N PRO A 120 46.95 46.06 16.83
CA PRO A 120 47.23 45.58 15.46
C PRO A 120 48.38 44.52 15.32
N THR A 121 48.68 44.12 14.07
CA THR A 121 50.03 44.12 13.41
C THR A 121 50.42 42.83 12.67
N ILE A 122 50.84 43.05 11.43
CA ILE A 122 51.33 42.14 10.39
C ILE A 122 52.77 41.67 10.67
N LYS A 123 53.11 40.41 10.39
CA LYS A 123 54.38 40.02 9.74
C LYS A 123 54.19 38.78 8.85
N LEU A 124 54.56 38.95 7.58
CA LEU A 124 54.80 37.89 6.60
C LEU A 124 56.14 37.20 6.91
N ASN A 125 56.20 35.89 6.67
CA ASN A 125 57.40 35.18 6.24
C ASN A 125 57.01 34.27 5.08
#